data_AF-A0A2M7TKZ4-F1
#
_entry.id   AF-A0A2M7TKZ4-F1
#
_cell.length_a   1.000
_cell.length_b   1.000
_cell.length_c   1.000
_cell.angle_alpha   90.00
_cell.angle_beta   90.00
_cell.angle_gamma   90.00
#
_symmetry.space_group_name_H-M   'P 1'
#
loop_
_entity.id
_entity.type
_entity.pdbx_description
1 polymer ?
#
loop_
_entity_poly.entity_id
_entity_poly.type
_entity_poly.pdbx_seq_one_letter_code
_entity_poly.pdbx_strand_id
1 'polypeptide(L)'
;MKILNARTGQPQSIPFNLGEAGRARRLEEVKISNRPGQEPEGPESVGFFVFGQEQKHVILTKNSNQAGVLVRINTSHSYTRGANEGKVELKGGKATLLTKGYFADGDAGGLGSQSDELWHVEEPTLFLVHLSGGAYKGAGWRYLIVTEKFNVFMFTRDELAQLIATDENPEVSKALRPFAVKGNVHADIRAAYEFAEKMEDVVIDALAPAIQHFVKSWKPLAEIVTNWGLAIPAVMGGTVTGVEGVHSNTLVPGPKALLAVTIGPGGGKRYGYDLVWEDGVTRLKSEKNGKYTAEDILATVDDANWQLAWINKKDGEVTAYCIADAGGVHTYYIEGRQEVRTENWEGMGAIPMSLEALKSTFGM
;
A
#
# COMPACT_ATOMS: atom_id res chain seq x y z
N MET A 1 -31.96 28.16 -14.89
CA MET A 1 -30.57 28.07 -14.38
C MET A 1 -29.95 26.83 -15.01
N LYS A 2 -28.72 26.88 -15.56
CA LYS A 2 -28.11 25.76 -16.32
C LYS A 2 -27.06 25.06 -15.44
N ILE A 3 -27.09 23.74 -15.37
CA ILE A 3 -26.05 22.97 -14.67
C ILE A 3 -24.82 22.97 -15.55
N LEU A 4 -23.71 23.54 -15.08
CA LEU A 4 -22.50 23.66 -15.88
C LEU A 4 -21.51 22.56 -15.47
N ASN A 5 -20.96 21.87 -16.46
CA ASN A 5 -19.79 21.02 -16.26
C ASN A 5 -18.65 21.91 -15.75
N ALA A 6 -18.14 21.64 -14.54
CA ALA A 6 -17.16 22.51 -13.87
C ALA A 6 -15.83 22.64 -14.63
N ARG A 7 -15.53 21.72 -15.55
CA ARG A 7 -14.32 21.76 -16.39
C ARG A 7 -14.52 22.52 -17.70
N THR A 8 -15.71 22.46 -18.29
CA THR A 8 -15.96 23.03 -19.63
C THR A 8 -16.87 24.24 -19.64
N GLY A 9 -17.53 24.55 -18.52
CA GLY A 9 -18.50 25.64 -18.39
C GLY A 9 -19.75 25.44 -19.25
N GLN A 10 -19.95 24.26 -19.85
CA GLN A 10 -21.06 23.97 -20.74
C GLN A 10 -22.26 23.36 -19.98
N PRO A 11 -23.50 23.66 -20.42
CA PRO A 11 -24.70 23.05 -19.85
C PRO A 11 -24.69 21.52 -19.98
N GLN A 12 -24.92 20.79 -18.89
CA GLN A 12 -24.98 19.33 -18.85
C GLN A 12 -26.43 18.85 -18.76
N SER A 13 -26.86 17.99 -19.69
CA SER A 13 -28.12 17.24 -19.58
C SER A 13 -27.94 15.99 -18.71
N ILE A 14 -28.91 15.70 -17.84
CA ILE A 14 -29.04 14.41 -17.13
C ILE A 14 -30.19 13.68 -17.83
N PRO A 15 -29.93 12.56 -18.53
CA PRO A 15 -29.63 11.23 -17.97
C PRO A 15 -28.22 10.72 -18.32
N PHE A 16 -27.66 9.82 -17.51
CA PHE A 16 -26.46 9.05 -17.89
C PHE A 16 -26.85 7.64 -18.32
N ASN A 17 -26.06 7.10 -19.25
CA ASN A 17 -26.23 5.75 -19.73
C ASN A 17 -25.29 4.81 -18.96
N LEU A 18 -25.82 3.67 -18.54
CA LEU A 18 -25.01 2.52 -18.15
C LEU A 18 -24.58 1.76 -19.40
N GLY A 19 -23.70 0.78 -19.22
CA GLY A 19 -23.31 -0.17 -20.27
C GLY A 19 -24.50 -0.89 -20.94
N GLU A 20 -24.19 -1.76 -21.89
CA GLU A 20 -25.19 -2.48 -22.68
C GLU A 20 -25.86 -3.61 -21.86
N ALA A 21 -27.16 -3.81 -22.05
CA ALA A 21 -27.93 -4.88 -21.42
C ALA A 21 -28.69 -5.76 -22.44
N GLY A 22 -28.83 -7.06 -22.10
CA GLY A 22 -29.61 -8.04 -22.85
C GLY A 22 -28.97 -8.58 -24.15
N ARG A 23 -29.61 -9.58 -24.76
CA ARG A 23 -29.11 -10.28 -25.97
C ARG A 23 -28.99 -9.38 -27.22
N ALA A 24 -29.63 -8.21 -27.22
CA ALA A 24 -29.62 -7.24 -28.31
C ALA A 24 -28.82 -5.97 -28.00
N ARG A 25 -28.02 -5.96 -26.91
CA ARG A 25 -27.10 -4.87 -26.54
C ARG A 25 -27.77 -3.49 -26.58
N ARG A 26 -28.72 -3.27 -25.66
CA ARG A 26 -29.39 -1.98 -25.51
C ARG A 26 -28.66 -1.15 -24.47
N LEU A 27 -28.39 0.12 -24.76
CA LEU A 27 -27.95 1.08 -23.75
C LEU A 27 -29.05 1.24 -22.70
N GLU A 28 -28.67 1.21 -21.42
CA GLU A 28 -29.60 1.39 -20.32
C GLU A 28 -29.55 2.85 -19.84
N GLU A 29 -30.61 3.60 -20.13
CA GLU A 29 -30.71 5.00 -19.72
C GLU A 29 -31.30 5.11 -18.31
N VAL A 30 -30.61 5.83 -17.43
CA VAL A 30 -31.09 6.06 -16.07
C VAL A 30 -31.63 7.48 -15.93
N LYS A 31 -32.93 7.58 -15.64
CA LYS A 31 -33.58 8.83 -15.26
C LYS A 31 -33.63 8.95 -13.74
N ILE A 32 -32.91 9.93 -13.20
CA ILE A 32 -32.97 10.24 -11.77
C ILE A 32 -34.19 11.11 -11.51
N SER A 33 -34.93 10.77 -10.47
CA SER A 33 -36.11 11.49 -10.05
C SER A 33 -35.99 11.85 -8.58
N ASN A 34 -36.49 13.03 -8.25
CA ASN A 34 -36.35 13.64 -6.94
C ASN A 34 -37.67 13.43 -6.10
N ARG A 35 -38.69 12.81 -6.71
CA ARG A 35 -39.97 12.36 -6.10
C ARG A 35 -40.55 11.23 -6.94
N PRO A 36 -41.22 10.19 -6.39
CA PRO A 36 -41.81 9.13 -7.21
C PRO A 36 -42.65 9.68 -8.37
N GLY A 37 -42.23 9.40 -9.62
CA GLY A 37 -42.95 9.76 -10.84
C GLY A 37 -42.76 11.19 -11.39
N GLN A 38 -41.83 12.01 -10.86
CA GLN A 38 -41.55 13.36 -11.41
C GLN A 38 -40.10 13.54 -11.86
N GLU A 39 -39.86 14.12 -13.04
CA GLU A 39 -38.53 14.55 -13.44
C GLU A 39 -38.01 15.68 -12.51
N PRO A 40 -36.69 15.79 -12.27
CA PRO A 40 -36.14 16.83 -11.42
C PRO A 40 -36.41 18.23 -11.97
N GLU A 41 -36.88 19.13 -11.11
CA GLU A 41 -37.19 20.52 -11.48
C GLU A 41 -35.92 21.38 -11.65
N GLY A 42 -34.75 20.91 -11.17
CA GLY A 42 -33.47 21.63 -11.28
C GLY A 42 -32.27 20.95 -10.58
N PRO A 43 -31.03 21.42 -10.83
CA PRO A 43 -29.78 20.91 -10.23
C PRO A 43 -29.78 20.89 -8.71
N GLU A 44 -30.33 21.92 -8.07
CA GLU A 44 -30.41 22.03 -6.61
C GLU A 44 -31.22 20.88 -5.96
N SER A 45 -31.98 20.13 -6.77
CA SER A 45 -32.82 19.03 -6.30
C SER A 45 -32.19 17.64 -6.49
N VAL A 46 -31.00 17.56 -7.10
CA VAL A 46 -30.28 16.34 -7.52
C VAL A 46 -28.77 16.66 -7.52
N GLY A 47 -28.05 16.31 -6.45
CA GLY A 47 -26.58 16.40 -6.47
C GLY A 47 -25.97 15.24 -7.27
N PHE A 48 -25.04 15.53 -8.18
CA PHE A 48 -24.33 14.49 -8.92
C PHE A 48 -22.88 14.87 -9.17
N PHE A 49 -21.99 13.89 -9.10
CA PHE A 49 -20.59 14.02 -9.49
C PHE A 49 -20.13 12.74 -10.18
N VAL A 50 -19.59 12.86 -11.39
CA VAL A 50 -19.10 11.74 -12.22
C VAL A 50 -17.58 11.62 -12.06
N PHE A 51 -17.01 10.41 -12.03
CA PHE A 51 -15.56 10.22 -11.87
C PHE A 51 -14.85 9.32 -12.88
N GLY A 52 -13.65 9.78 -13.28
CA GLY A 52 -12.61 9.12 -14.07
C GLY A 52 -11.31 9.95 -14.00
N GLN A 53 -10.27 9.34 -13.40
CA GLN A 53 -8.97 9.88 -12.95
C GLN A 53 -9.05 10.87 -11.76
N GLU A 54 -8.79 10.35 -10.55
CA GLU A 54 -8.67 11.03 -9.23
C GLU A 54 -9.96 11.51 -8.50
N GLN A 55 -10.75 10.58 -7.92
CA GLN A 55 -11.72 10.63 -6.77
C GLN A 55 -12.62 11.88 -6.44
N LYS A 56 -13.93 11.88 -6.01
CA LYS A 56 -15.21 11.08 -6.13
C LYS A 56 -16.48 11.95 -5.78
N HIS A 57 -17.71 11.49 -6.13
CA HIS A 57 -19.01 11.40 -5.33
C HIS A 57 -20.34 11.95 -5.92
N VAL A 58 -21.34 11.16 -6.36
CA VAL A 58 -22.75 11.65 -6.57
C VAL A 58 -23.51 11.66 -5.24
N ILE A 59 -24.00 12.81 -4.73
CA ILE A 59 -24.90 12.90 -3.56
C ILE A 59 -26.34 13.16 -4.01
N LEU A 60 -27.20 12.14 -3.98
CA LEU A 60 -28.63 12.29 -4.18
C LEU A 60 -29.36 12.13 -2.86
N THR A 61 -29.64 13.24 -2.19
CA THR A 61 -30.70 13.26 -1.17
C THR A 61 -31.99 13.73 -1.83
N LYS A 62 -33.08 12.99 -1.72
CA LYS A 62 -34.39 13.65 -1.63
C LYS A 62 -35.46 12.79 -0.98
N ASN A 63 -36.17 13.41 -0.03
CA ASN A 63 -37.55 13.14 0.42
C ASN A 63 -38.14 11.76 0.09
N SER A 64 -37.43 10.72 0.48
CA SER A 64 -38.03 9.46 0.86
C SER A 64 -37.80 9.36 2.37
N ASN A 65 -38.70 8.74 3.11
CA ASN A 65 -38.45 8.47 4.54
C ASN A 65 -37.24 7.51 4.75
N GLN A 66 -36.50 7.14 3.70
CA GLN A 66 -35.21 6.45 3.73
C GLN A 66 -34.10 7.37 3.17
N ALA A 67 -33.11 7.68 4.01
CA ALA A 67 -31.90 8.41 3.64
C ALA A 67 -30.88 7.46 2.96
N GLY A 68 -30.08 7.96 2.01
CA GLY A 68 -29.07 7.17 1.29
C GLY A 68 -28.28 7.96 0.23
N VAL A 69 -27.39 7.27 -0.49
CA VAL A 69 -26.58 7.78 -1.62
C VAL A 69 -26.66 6.85 -2.82
N LEU A 70 -26.59 7.38 -4.05
CA LEU A 70 -26.43 6.55 -5.25
C LEU A 70 -24.96 6.35 -5.59
N VAL A 71 -24.56 5.10 -5.81
CA VAL A 71 -23.19 4.72 -6.16
C VAL A 71 -23.19 3.97 -7.48
N ARG A 72 -22.59 4.56 -8.52
CA ARG A 72 -22.29 3.85 -9.78
C ARG A 72 -20.92 3.18 -9.66
N ILE A 73 -20.87 1.89 -9.96
CA ILE A 73 -19.64 1.08 -9.95
C ILE A 73 -19.41 0.57 -11.36
N ASN A 74 -18.51 1.23 -12.08
CA ASN A 74 -18.03 0.77 -13.38
C ASN A 74 -16.71 0.01 -13.18
N THR A 75 -16.68 -1.24 -13.63
CA THR A 75 -15.53 -2.13 -13.49
C THR A 75 -14.57 -2.09 -14.68
N SER A 76 -14.87 -1.32 -15.73
CA SER A 76 -13.96 -1.12 -16.86
C SER A 76 -12.70 -0.35 -16.44
N HIS A 77 -11.52 -0.89 -16.72
CA HIS A 77 -10.26 -0.15 -16.49
C HIS A 77 -9.28 -0.25 -17.66
N SER A 78 -8.71 -1.43 -17.94
CA SER A 78 -7.78 -1.58 -19.07
C SER A 78 -7.87 -2.95 -19.73
N TYR A 79 -7.61 -3.01 -21.03
CA TYR A 79 -7.55 -4.28 -21.74
C TYR A 79 -6.31 -5.09 -21.35
N THR A 80 -6.51 -6.30 -20.83
CA THR A 80 -5.45 -7.31 -20.66
C THR A 80 -6.01 -8.70 -20.99
N ARG A 81 -5.39 -9.38 -21.96
CA ARG A 81 -5.80 -10.73 -22.38
C ARG A 81 -5.89 -11.68 -21.17
N GLY A 82 -7.05 -12.30 -20.97
CA GLY A 82 -7.31 -13.24 -19.87
C GLY A 82 -7.69 -12.61 -18.52
N ALA A 83 -7.73 -11.29 -18.40
CA ALA A 83 -8.06 -10.58 -17.16
C ALA A 83 -9.14 -9.51 -17.37
N ASN A 84 -10.13 -9.75 -18.25
CA ASN A 84 -11.11 -8.75 -18.66
C ASN A 84 -12.47 -8.86 -17.96
N GLU A 85 -12.62 -9.76 -16.99
CA GLU A 85 -13.86 -9.87 -16.21
C GLU A 85 -13.91 -8.77 -15.15
N GLY A 86 -15.03 -8.03 -15.09
CA GLY A 86 -15.26 -7.01 -14.09
C GLY A 86 -16.46 -7.37 -13.22
N LYS A 87 -16.28 -7.40 -11.90
CA LYS A 87 -17.29 -7.93 -10.96
C LYS A 87 -17.50 -7.00 -9.77
N VAL A 88 -18.74 -6.92 -9.29
CA VAL A 88 -19.10 -6.23 -8.06
C VAL A 88 -19.73 -7.24 -7.11
N GLU A 89 -19.28 -7.24 -5.86
CA GLU A 89 -19.83 -8.07 -4.79
C GLU A 89 -20.16 -7.20 -3.58
N LEU A 90 -21.43 -7.15 -3.18
CA LEU A 90 -21.83 -6.60 -1.90
C LEU A 90 -21.40 -7.56 -0.78
N LYS A 91 -20.47 -7.12 0.08
CA LYS A 91 -19.94 -7.93 1.20
C LYS A 91 -20.62 -7.62 2.52
N GLY A 92 -21.26 -6.47 2.67
CA GLY A 92 -22.01 -6.12 3.87
C GLY A 92 -22.61 -4.73 3.81
N GLY A 93 -23.58 -4.48 4.69
CA GLY A 93 -24.41 -3.28 4.70
C GLY A 93 -25.68 -3.44 3.89
N LYS A 94 -26.45 -2.37 3.78
CA LYS A 94 -27.71 -2.32 3.03
C LYS A 94 -27.54 -1.47 1.78
N ALA A 95 -27.45 -2.15 0.65
CA ALA A 95 -27.47 -1.54 -0.66
C ALA A 95 -28.40 -2.32 -1.61
N THR A 96 -29.16 -1.58 -2.39
CA THR A 96 -30.10 -2.11 -3.38
C THR A 96 -29.57 -1.83 -4.78
N LEU A 97 -29.34 -2.87 -5.58
CA LEU A 97 -29.01 -2.71 -6.99
C LEU A 97 -30.24 -2.19 -7.72
N LEU A 98 -30.15 -0.98 -8.28
CA LEU A 98 -31.25 -0.37 -9.02
C LEU A 98 -31.29 -0.87 -10.47
N THR A 99 -30.12 -0.98 -11.09
CA THR A 99 -29.98 -1.28 -12.52
C THR A 99 -28.52 -1.64 -12.85
N LYS A 100 -28.28 -2.38 -13.94
CA LYS A 100 -26.95 -2.80 -14.38
C LYS A 100 -26.83 -2.99 -15.88
N GLY A 101 -25.75 -2.44 -16.44
CA GLY A 101 -25.27 -2.72 -17.79
C GLY A 101 -23.94 -3.48 -17.78
N TYR A 102 -23.47 -3.82 -18.98
CA TYR A 102 -22.15 -4.42 -19.19
C TYR A 102 -21.40 -3.67 -20.29
N PHE A 103 -20.11 -3.43 -20.06
CA PHE A 103 -19.21 -2.91 -21.09
C PHE A 103 -18.53 -4.05 -21.85
N ALA A 104 -18.36 -3.87 -23.16
CA ALA A 104 -17.57 -4.74 -24.02
C ALA A 104 -16.54 -3.89 -24.77
N ASP A 105 -15.26 -4.22 -24.60
CA ASP A 105 -14.13 -3.53 -25.22
C ASP A 105 -13.28 -4.54 -26.02
N GLY A 106 -12.88 -4.20 -27.25
CA GLY A 106 -11.95 -5.00 -28.08
C GLY A 106 -12.57 -5.83 -29.24
N ASP A 107 -11.67 -6.38 -30.06
CA ASP A 107 -11.98 -7.10 -31.31
C ASP A 107 -12.73 -8.42 -31.05
N ALA A 108 -13.83 -8.63 -31.78
CA ALA A 108 -14.68 -9.82 -31.76
C ALA A 108 -15.40 -10.16 -30.44
N GLY A 109 -15.70 -9.18 -29.57
CA GLY A 109 -16.74 -9.33 -28.54
C GLY A 109 -16.50 -10.39 -27.45
N GLY A 110 -15.29 -10.94 -27.34
CA GLY A 110 -14.92 -12.00 -26.40
C GLY A 110 -14.42 -11.53 -25.03
N LEU A 111 -14.56 -10.23 -24.71
CA LEU A 111 -13.92 -9.60 -23.54
C LEU A 111 -14.91 -8.78 -22.68
N GLY A 112 -16.22 -9.01 -22.86
CA GLY A 112 -17.30 -8.10 -22.44
C GLY A 112 -18.15 -8.57 -21.26
N SER A 113 -17.54 -8.86 -20.12
CA SER A 113 -18.27 -9.11 -18.86
C SER A 113 -17.90 -8.10 -17.77
N GLN A 114 -17.66 -6.85 -18.16
CA GLN A 114 -17.34 -5.76 -17.23
C GLN A 114 -18.65 -5.16 -16.73
N SER A 115 -18.98 -5.39 -15.46
CA SER A 115 -20.19 -4.84 -14.84
C SER A 115 -20.14 -3.31 -14.73
N ASP A 116 -21.26 -2.66 -15.01
CA ASP A 116 -21.52 -1.24 -14.78
C ASP A 116 -22.86 -1.10 -14.05
N GLU A 117 -22.78 -0.94 -12.73
CA GLU A 117 -23.91 -1.11 -11.83
C GLU A 117 -24.26 0.19 -11.12
N LEU A 118 -25.55 0.47 -10.93
CA LEU A 118 -26.03 1.57 -10.10
C LEU A 118 -26.71 1.05 -8.84
N TRP A 119 -26.19 1.45 -7.69
CA TRP A 119 -26.64 1.03 -6.38
C TRP A 119 -27.25 2.20 -5.61
N HIS A 120 -28.30 1.94 -4.84
CA HIS A 120 -28.77 2.80 -3.75
C HIS A 120 -28.23 2.26 -2.43
N VAL A 121 -27.42 3.05 -1.75
CA VAL A 121 -26.75 2.68 -0.49
C VAL A 121 -27.39 3.44 0.65
N GLU A 122 -27.98 2.72 1.60
CA GLU A 122 -28.81 3.29 2.67
C GLU A 122 -28.05 3.44 3.99
N GLU A 123 -26.95 2.71 4.15
CA GLU A 123 -26.12 2.69 5.37
C GLU A 123 -24.65 2.40 5.00
N PRO A 124 -23.70 2.48 5.94
CA PRO A 124 -22.32 2.08 5.69
C PRO A 124 -22.25 0.71 5.03
N THR A 125 -21.52 0.62 3.92
CA THR A 125 -21.58 -0.53 3.03
C THR A 125 -20.21 -0.87 2.49
N LEU A 126 -19.94 -2.17 2.36
CA LEU A 126 -18.70 -2.70 1.81
C LEU A 126 -18.99 -3.44 0.51
N PHE A 127 -18.33 -3.02 -0.58
CA PHE A 127 -18.24 -3.79 -1.81
C PHE A 127 -16.82 -4.30 -2.02
N LEU A 128 -16.72 -5.50 -2.58
CA LEU A 128 -15.51 -6.02 -3.17
C LEU A 128 -15.67 -5.97 -4.70
N VAL A 129 -14.81 -5.21 -5.36
CA VAL A 129 -14.91 -4.89 -6.78
C VAL A 129 -13.68 -5.42 -7.50
N HIS A 130 -13.86 -6.17 -8.59
CA HIS A 130 -12.78 -6.56 -9.49
C HIS A 130 -12.79 -5.65 -10.71
N LEU A 131 -11.76 -4.82 -10.86
CA LEU A 131 -11.57 -3.98 -12.04
C LEU A 131 -10.89 -4.78 -13.15
N SER A 132 -11.37 -4.63 -14.38
CA SER A 132 -10.85 -5.34 -15.54
C SER A 132 -9.43 -4.87 -15.92
N GLY A 133 -8.56 -5.81 -16.22
CA GLY A 133 -7.17 -5.58 -16.57
C GLY A 133 -6.21 -6.32 -15.64
N GLY A 134 -4.92 -6.23 -15.95
CA GLY A 134 -3.88 -6.82 -15.10
C GLY A 134 -3.62 -5.98 -13.86
N ALA A 135 -3.38 -6.62 -12.70
CA ALA A 135 -3.06 -5.92 -11.45
C ALA A 135 -1.87 -4.96 -11.60
N TYR A 136 -0.87 -5.34 -12.40
CA TYR A 136 0.29 -4.51 -12.75
C TYR A 136 -0.04 -3.21 -13.49
N LYS A 137 -1.27 -3.05 -14.02
CA LYS A 137 -1.78 -1.82 -14.63
C LYS A 137 -2.67 -1.00 -13.68
N GLY A 138 -2.64 -1.31 -12.39
CA GLY A 138 -3.51 -0.68 -11.40
C GLY A 138 -4.97 -1.17 -11.46
N ALA A 139 -5.23 -2.35 -12.03
CA ALA A 139 -6.54 -3.03 -12.03
C ALA A 139 -6.62 -4.10 -10.93
N GLY A 140 -7.61 -5.00 -11.00
CA GLY A 140 -7.81 -6.12 -10.08
C GLY A 140 -8.74 -5.79 -8.91
N TRP A 141 -8.63 -6.58 -7.83
CA TRP A 141 -9.53 -6.48 -6.68
C TRP A 141 -9.33 -5.19 -5.87
N ARG A 142 -10.44 -4.56 -5.50
CA ARG A 142 -10.52 -3.34 -4.69
C ARG A 142 -11.62 -3.48 -3.65
N TYR A 143 -11.39 -2.92 -2.49
CA TYR A 143 -12.46 -2.64 -1.53
C TYR A 143 -13.03 -1.26 -1.82
N LEU A 144 -14.35 -1.17 -1.95
CA LEU A 144 -15.08 0.08 -2.03
C LEU A 144 -15.92 0.22 -0.75
N ILE A 145 -15.66 1.27 0.01
CA ILE A 145 -16.24 1.48 1.34
C ILE A 145 -17.09 2.74 1.29
N VAL A 146 -18.37 2.63 1.65
CA VAL A 146 -19.26 3.75 1.88
C VAL A 146 -19.38 3.96 3.39
N THR A 147 -19.07 5.16 3.88
CA THR A 147 -19.05 5.49 5.31
C THR A 147 -20.42 5.93 5.83
N GLU A 148 -20.53 6.15 7.14
CA GLU A 148 -21.74 6.71 7.80
C GLU A 148 -22.14 8.08 7.25
N LYS A 149 -21.15 8.86 6.78
CA LYS A 149 -21.38 10.17 6.15
C LYS A 149 -21.60 10.07 4.64
N PHE A 150 -21.73 8.85 4.10
CA PHE A 150 -21.84 8.56 2.69
C PHE A 150 -20.62 8.99 1.84
N ASN A 151 -19.46 9.16 2.47
CA ASN A 151 -18.20 9.27 1.74
C ASN A 151 -17.83 7.89 1.17
N VAL A 152 -17.19 7.88 0.01
CA VAL A 152 -16.91 6.65 -0.76
C VAL A 152 -15.41 6.50 -1.03
N PHE A 153 -14.77 5.55 -0.39
CA PHE A 153 -13.34 5.32 -0.55
C PHE A 153 -13.07 4.02 -1.30
N MET A 154 -11.94 3.95 -2.02
CA MET A 154 -11.54 2.73 -2.73
C MET A 154 -10.07 2.48 -2.48
N PHE A 155 -9.74 1.25 -2.12
CA PHE A 155 -8.39 0.83 -1.76
C PHE A 155 -8.07 -0.52 -2.37
N THR A 156 -6.79 -0.75 -2.65
CA THR A 156 -6.28 -2.11 -2.74
C THR A 156 -6.35 -2.79 -1.37
N ARG A 157 -6.16 -4.11 -1.36
CA ARG A 157 -6.11 -4.90 -0.13
C ARG A 157 -4.97 -4.43 0.79
N ASP A 158 -3.78 -4.23 0.24
CA ASP A 158 -2.59 -3.84 0.99
C ASP A 158 -2.71 -2.39 1.51
N GLU A 159 -3.17 -1.45 0.67
CA GLU A 159 -3.44 -0.07 1.09
C GLU A 159 -4.44 0.01 2.24
N LEU A 160 -5.50 -0.80 2.20
CA LEU A 160 -6.51 -0.83 3.25
C LEU A 160 -5.96 -1.41 4.55
N ALA A 161 -5.20 -2.51 4.48
CA ALA A 161 -4.56 -3.11 5.65
C ALA A 161 -3.60 -2.12 6.32
N GLN A 162 -2.81 -1.41 5.52
CA GLN A 162 -1.88 -0.38 5.98
C GLN A 162 -2.64 0.77 6.65
N LEU A 163 -3.67 1.33 5.99
CA LEU A 163 -4.48 2.43 6.50
C LEU A 163 -5.14 2.12 7.86
N ILE A 164 -5.59 0.88 8.05
CA ILE A 164 -6.13 0.41 9.34
C ILE A 164 -5.03 0.38 10.39
N ALA A 165 -3.86 -0.17 10.03
CA ALA A 165 -2.74 -0.32 10.94
C ALA A 165 -2.08 1.03 11.34
N THR A 166 -2.18 2.05 10.49
CA THR A 166 -1.64 3.40 10.75
C THR A 166 -2.66 4.38 11.32
N ASP A 167 -3.95 4.03 11.32
CA ASP A 167 -5.09 4.89 11.67
C ASP A 167 -5.12 6.23 10.89
N GLU A 168 -4.71 6.20 9.61
CA GLU A 168 -4.67 7.40 8.76
C GLU A 168 -6.06 7.96 8.42
N ASN A 169 -7.08 7.10 8.37
CA ASN A 169 -8.46 7.51 8.11
C ASN A 169 -9.44 6.77 9.04
N PRO A 170 -9.67 7.31 10.25
CA PRO A 170 -10.54 6.70 11.25
C PRO A 170 -11.97 6.50 10.76
N GLU A 171 -12.46 7.31 9.82
CA GLU A 171 -13.81 7.19 9.26
C GLU A 171 -13.96 5.89 8.44
N VAL A 172 -12.95 5.56 7.64
CA VAL A 172 -12.90 4.31 6.87
C VAL A 172 -12.74 3.12 7.81
N SER A 173 -11.80 3.19 8.75
CA SER A 173 -11.55 2.13 9.73
C SER A 173 -12.79 1.84 10.59
N LYS A 174 -13.54 2.87 11.00
CA LYS A 174 -14.80 2.73 11.73
C LYS A 174 -15.89 2.07 10.88
N ALA A 175 -16.08 2.54 9.63
CA ALA A 175 -17.10 2.01 8.73
C ALA A 175 -16.88 0.53 8.39
N LEU A 176 -15.63 0.10 8.29
CA LEU A 176 -15.27 -1.27 7.92
C LEU A 176 -15.27 -2.28 9.08
N ARG A 177 -15.06 -1.81 10.33
CA ARG A 177 -14.93 -2.68 11.53
C ARG A 177 -16.08 -3.70 11.68
N PRO A 178 -17.37 -3.35 11.50
CA PRO A 178 -18.46 -4.33 11.63
C PRO A 178 -18.40 -5.47 10.62
N PHE A 179 -17.81 -5.24 9.44
CA PHE A 179 -17.65 -6.26 8.39
C PHE A 179 -16.44 -7.17 8.64
N ALA A 180 -15.38 -6.61 9.24
CA ALA A 180 -14.20 -7.38 9.64
C ALA A 180 -14.56 -8.42 10.71
N VAL A 181 -15.31 -8.01 11.74
CA VAL A 181 -15.77 -8.90 12.83
C VAL A 181 -16.65 -10.04 12.32
N LYS A 182 -17.49 -9.77 11.31
CA LYS A 182 -18.37 -10.79 10.69
C LYS A 182 -17.64 -11.74 9.73
N GLY A 183 -16.35 -11.55 9.49
CA GLY A 183 -15.56 -12.40 8.58
C GLY A 183 -15.81 -12.13 7.09
N ASN A 184 -16.39 -10.98 6.74
CA ASN A 184 -16.73 -10.64 5.35
C ASN A 184 -15.54 -10.02 4.57
N VAL A 185 -14.36 -10.00 5.18
CA VAL A 185 -13.12 -9.44 4.62
C VAL A 185 -12.01 -10.48 4.63
N HIS A 186 -10.97 -10.24 3.83
CA HIS A 186 -9.79 -11.11 3.77
C HIS A 186 -9.04 -11.14 5.13
N ALA A 187 -8.29 -12.22 5.37
CA ALA A 187 -7.67 -12.50 6.67
C ALA A 187 -6.64 -11.45 7.13
N ASP A 188 -5.92 -10.85 6.21
CA ASP A 188 -4.99 -9.75 6.44
C ASP A 188 -5.68 -8.46 6.90
N ILE A 189 -6.87 -8.14 6.37
CA ILE A 189 -7.65 -6.99 6.84
C ILE A 189 -8.09 -7.22 8.29
N ARG A 190 -8.49 -8.45 8.63
CA ARG A 190 -8.80 -8.81 10.03
C ARG A 190 -7.56 -8.70 10.91
N ALA A 191 -6.44 -9.25 10.45
CA ALA A 191 -5.19 -9.17 11.18
C ALA A 191 -4.70 -7.73 11.36
N ALA A 192 -4.99 -6.82 10.41
CA ALA A 192 -4.70 -5.39 10.56
C ALA A 192 -5.51 -4.74 11.69
N TYR A 193 -6.79 -5.09 11.85
CA TYR A 193 -7.58 -4.65 13.01
C TYR A 193 -7.06 -5.21 14.33
N GLU A 194 -6.77 -6.51 14.38
CA GLU A 194 -6.19 -7.14 15.58
C GLU A 194 -4.85 -6.49 15.97
N PHE A 195 -4.06 -6.09 14.98
CA PHE A 195 -2.84 -5.34 15.19
C PHE A 195 -3.12 -3.92 15.71
N ALA A 196 -4.01 -3.16 15.06
CA ALA A 196 -4.35 -1.81 15.50
C ALA A 196 -4.88 -1.78 16.95
N GLU A 197 -5.72 -2.74 17.33
CA GLU A 197 -6.22 -2.89 18.71
C GLU A 197 -5.08 -3.18 19.70
N LYS A 198 -4.15 -4.09 19.37
CA LYS A 198 -2.95 -4.30 20.19
C LYS A 198 -2.09 -3.04 20.32
N MET A 199 -2.03 -2.22 19.27
CA MET A 199 -1.24 -0.99 19.29
C MET A 199 -1.87 0.10 20.15
N GLU A 200 -3.19 0.22 20.20
CA GLU A 200 -3.88 1.11 21.14
C GLU A 200 -3.56 0.75 22.60
N ASP A 201 -3.42 -0.54 22.92
CA ASP A 201 -3.03 -1.00 24.27
C ASP A 201 -1.57 -0.66 24.62
N VAL A 202 -0.66 -0.64 23.63
CA VAL A 202 0.77 -0.30 23.81
C VAL A 202 0.97 1.21 24.04
N VAL A 203 0.08 2.08 23.57
CA VAL A 203 0.16 3.54 23.74
C VAL A 203 0.14 3.97 25.22
N ILE A 204 -0.35 3.11 26.12
CA ILE A 204 -0.47 3.43 27.54
C ILE A 204 0.87 3.27 28.28
N ASP A 205 1.85 2.53 27.75
CA ASP A 205 3.15 2.32 28.39
C ASP A 205 4.33 2.52 27.42
N ALA A 206 5.22 3.44 27.81
CA ALA A 206 6.58 3.67 27.31
C ALA A 206 6.78 4.65 26.13
N LEU A 207 7.08 5.89 26.52
CA LEU A 207 8.26 6.60 26.01
C LEU A 207 9.50 5.69 26.23
N ALA A 208 9.72 4.74 25.34
CA ALA A 208 10.92 3.91 25.36
C ALA A 208 12.16 4.82 25.22
N PRO A 209 13.29 4.49 25.87
CA PRO A 209 14.54 5.21 25.67
C PRO A 209 14.91 5.25 24.18
N ALA A 210 15.60 6.31 23.74
CA ALA A 210 16.01 6.44 22.35
C ALA A 210 16.83 5.20 21.91
N ILE A 211 16.30 4.43 20.96
CA ILE A 211 17.00 3.26 20.42
C ILE A 211 17.96 3.75 19.35
N GLN A 212 19.20 3.27 19.43
CA GLN A 212 20.23 3.60 18.47
C GLN A 212 20.01 2.77 17.21
N HIS A 213 19.65 3.43 16.10
CA HIS A 213 19.56 2.81 14.78
C HIS A 213 20.91 2.86 14.05
N PHE A 214 21.12 1.92 13.12
CA PHE A 214 22.35 1.77 12.34
C PHE A 214 22.06 2.08 10.87
N VAL A 215 22.41 3.29 10.43
CA VAL A 215 22.09 3.77 9.08
C VAL A 215 23.34 4.31 8.41
N LYS A 216 23.56 3.90 7.16
CA LYS A 216 24.68 4.40 6.33
C LYS A 216 24.29 5.60 5.44
N SER A 217 23.00 5.79 5.23
CA SER A 217 22.46 6.84 4.37
C SER A 217 22.61 8.24 4.96
N TRP A 218 22.55 9.27 4.12
CA TRP A 218 22.44 10.68 4.50
C TRP A 218 20.98 11.14 4.68
N LYS A 219 20.06 10.18 4.60
CA LYS A 219 18.62 10.40 4.72
C LYS A 219 18.15 9.95 6.10
N PRO A 220 17.21 10.67 6.73
CA PRO A 220 16.58 10.22 7.96
C PRO A 220 16.00 8.81 7.81
N LEU A 221 16.11 7.99 8.85
CA LEU A 221 15.60 6.62 8.86
C LEU A 221 14.11 6.53 8.48
N ALA A 222 13.28 7.49 8.91
CA ALA A 222 11.88 7.56 8.54
C ALA A 222 11.68 7.67 7.01
N GLU A 223 12.53 8.46 6.33
CA GLU A 223 12.50 8.57 4.87
C GLU A 223 12.93 7.25 4.21
N ILE A 224 13.92 6.55 4.76
CA ILE A 224 14.34 5.23 4.27
C ILE A 224 13.17 4.26 4.37
N VAL A 225 12.58 4.10 5.55
CA VAL A 225 11.43 3.21 5.78
C VAL A 225 10.29 3.50 4.78
N THR A 226 9.98 4.78 4.58
CA THR A 226 8.91 5.21 3.66
C THR A 226 9.25 4.90 2.20
N ASN A 227 10.50 5.11 1.78
CA ASN A 227 10.96 4.76 0.42
C ASN A 227 10.88 3.25 0.16
N TRP A 228 10.96 2.44 1.21
CA TRP A 228 10.75 0.99 1.13
C TRP A 228 9.26 0.61 1.17
N GLY A 229 8.34 1.57 1.14
CA GLY A 229 6.90 1.32 1.18
C GLY A 229 6.42 0.75 2.51
N LEU A 230 7.17 0.99 3.59
CA LEU A 230 6.75 0.66 4.94
C LEU A 230 6.16 1.89 5.62
N ALA A 231 5.05 1.69 6.31
CA ALA A 231 4.33 2.75 7.00
C ALA A 231 4.77 2.84 8.47
N ILE A 232 4.74 4.06 9.01
CA ILE A 232 5.00 4.33 10.42
C ILE A 232 3.65 4.52 11.12
N PRO A 233 3.29 3.68 12.10
CA PRO A 233 2.07 3.86 12.89
C PRO A 233 1.96 5.25 13.52
N ALA A 234 0.74 5.77 13.64
CA ALA A 234 0.47 7.03 14.33
C ALA A 234 1.03 7.06 15.76
N VAL A 235 1.03 5.91 16.45
CA VAL A 235 1.53 5.77 17.83
C VAL A 235 3.03 6.09 17.97
N MET A 236 3.81 6.03 16.89
CA MET A 236 5.24 6.39 16.91
C MET A 236 5.48 7.89 16.64
N GLY A 237 4.42 8.69 16.49
CA GLY A 237 4.49 10.14 16.34
C GLY A 237 5.22 10.60 15.07
N GLY A 238 5.29 9.76 14.02
CA GLY A 238 5.98 10.07 12.76
C GLY A 238 7.50 9.95 12.82
N THR A 239 8.06 9.47 13.93
CA THR A 239 9.49 9.13 14.06
C THR A 239 9.66 7.64 14.25
N VAL A 240 10.81 7.09 13.84
CA VAL A 240 11.13 5.69 14.14
C VAL A 240 11.93 5.67 15.43
N THR A 241 11.30 5.18 16.51
CA THR A 241 11.92 5.09 17.83
C THR A 241 12.45 3.70 18.14
N GLY A 242 11.92 2.64 17.50
CA GLY A 242 12.25 1.23 17.74
C GLY A 242 11.22 0.30 17.12
N VAL A 243 11.63 -0.85 16.59
CA VAL A 243 10.77 -1.72 15.75
C VAL A 243 10.98 -3.19 16.06
N GLU A 244 9.92 -3.92 16.40
CA GLU A 244 9.98 -5.38 16.61
C GLU A 244 9.80 -6.18 15.31
N GLY A 245 9.08 -5.62 14.32
CA GLY A 245 8.79 -6.30 13.06
C GLY A 245 7.94 -5.47 12.09
N VAL A 246 7.35 -6.15 11.10
CA VAL A 246 6.44 -5.57 10.12
C VAL A 246 5.15 -6.38 10.06
N HIS A 247 4.02 -5.69 10.04
CA HIS A 247 2.70 -6.29 9.81
C HIS A 247 1.91 -5.43 8.82
N SER A 248 1.36 -6.04 7.77
CA SER A 248 0.59 -5.33 6.73
C SER A 248 1.32 -4.11 6.13
N ASN A 249 2.63 -4.25 5.88
CA ASN A 249 3.53 -3.17 5.46
C ASN A 249 3.64 -2.00 6.44
N THR A 250 3.21 -2.17 7.69
CA THR A 250 3.33 -1.18 8.76
C THR A 250 4.34 -1.67 9.80
N LEU A 251 5.21 -0.79 10.28
CA LEU A 251 6.17 -1.13 11.34
C LEU A 251 5.44 -1.45 12.64
N VAL A 252 5.91 -2.48 13.35
CA VAL A 252 5.45 -2.80 14.71
C VAL A 252 6.39 -2.13 15.71
N PRO A 253 5.93 -1.19 16.54
CA PRO A 253 6.75 -0.57 17.58
C PRO A 253 7.31 -1.62 18.53
N GLY A 254 8.56 -1.41 18.94
CA GLY A 254 9.21 -2.32 19.87
C GLY A 254 10.60 -1.88 20.29
N PRO A 255 11.30 -2.70 21.06
CA PRO A 255 12.54 -2.29 21.72
C PRO A 255 13.80 -2.42 20.84
N LYS A 256 13.68 -2.93 19.61
CA LYS A 256 14.84 -3.25 18.77
C LYS A 256 15.22 -2.10 17.85
N ALA A 257 16.51 -2.04 17.53
CA ALA A 257 17.05 -1.11 16.56
C ALA A 257 16.73 -1.56 15.12
N LEU A 258 16.82 -0.61 14.20
CA LEU A 258 16.79 -0.87 12.76
C LEU A 258 18.20 -0.75 12.21
N LEU A 259 18.51 -1.62 11.26
CA LEU A 259 19.70 -1.60 10.44
C LEU A 259 19.29 -1.34 8.99
N ALA A 260 19.83 -0.27 8.40
CA ALA A 260 19.72 0.03 6.98
C ALA A 260 21.13 0.05 6.36
N VAL A 261 21.45 -0.99 5.59
CA VAL A 261 22.80 -1.21 5.05
C VAL A 261 22.74 -1.72 3.61
N THR A 262 23.71 -1.28 2.81
CA THR A 262 23.96 -1.82 1.47
C THR A 262 25.11 -2.81 1.54
N ILE A 263 24.88 -4.05 1.14
CA ILE A 263 25.92 -5.07 0.99
C ILE A 263 26.30 -5.27 -0.48
N GLY A 264 27.53 -5.71 -0.68
CA GLY A 264 28.11 -5.89 -2.00
C GLY A 264 28.65 -4.62 -2.65
N PRO A 265 29.42 -4.78 -3.73
CA PRO A 265 30.04 -3.65 -4.43
C PRO A 265 29.03 -2.88 -5.30
N GLY A 266 29.10 -1.56 -5.24
CA GLY A 266 28.47 -0.69 -6.23
C GLY A 266 29.20 -0.81 -7.57
N GLY A 267 28.59 -1.48 -8.56
CA GLY A 267 29.27 -1.74 -9.83
C GLY A 267 28.44 -2.58 -10.78
N GLY A 268 28.71 -2.44 -12.08
CA GLY A 268 27.97 -3.16 -13.13
C GLY A 268 28.20 -4.68 -13.10
N LYS A 269 27.75 -5.39 -14.14
CA LYS A 269 27.68 -6.86 -14.22
C LYS A 269 28.96 -7.68 -13.89
N ARG A 270 30.13 -7.03 -13.85
CA ARG A 270 31.42 -7.64 -13.50
C ARG A 270 31.61 -7.80 -11.99
N TYR A 271 30.87 -7.06 -11.19
CA TYR A 271 30.97 -7.08 -9.74
C TYR A 271 30.00 -8.09 -9.15
N GLY A 272 30.22 -8.51 -7.91
CA GLY A 272 29.36 -9.47 -7.21
C GLY A 272 29.66 -9.50 -5.70
N TYR A 273 28.81 -10.17 -4.93
CA TYR A 273 29.10 -10.46 -3.53
C TYR A 273 28.59 -11.84 -3.12
N ASP A 274 29.24 -12.40 -2.09
CA ASP A 274 28.73 -13.55 -1.35
C ASP A 274 28.50 -13.13 0.10
N LEU A 275 27.28 -13.28 0.61
CA LEU A 275 27.02 -13.20 2.05
C LEU A 275 27.49 -14.50 2.69
N VAL A 276 28.38 -14.41 3.68
CA VAL A 276 29.00 -15.58 4.32
C VAL A 276 28.57 -15.76 5.77
N TRP A 277 28.12 -14.69 6.42
CA TRP A 277 27.65 -14.73 7.80
C TRP A 277 26.55 -13.70 8.02
N GLU A 278 25.49 -14.11 8.71
CA GLU A 278 24.39 -13.25 9.15
C GLU A 278 23.90 -13.79 10.49
N ASP A 279 24.08 -13.01 11.55
CA ASP A 279 23.68 -13.38 12.91
C ASP A 279 23.21 -12.15 13.69
N GLY A 280 22.28 -12.36 14.61
CA GLY A 280 21.69 -11.29 15.45
C GLY A 280 20.88 -10.23 14.68
N VAL A 281 20.50 -10.48 13.43
CA VAL A 281 19.61 -9.61 12.64
C VAL A 281 18.47 -10.38 11.98
N THR A 282 17.31 -9.75 11.88
CA THR A 282 16.16 -10.26 11.13
C THR A 282 15.82 -9.30 10.00
N ARG A 283 16.00 -9.73 8.74
CA ARG A 283 15.68 -8.95 7.55
C ARG A 283 14.18 -8.66 7.48
N LEU A 284 13.81 -7.39 7.41
CA LEU A 284 12.45 -6.94 7.13
C LEU A 284 12.19 -6.90 5.63
N LYS A 285 13.15 -6.37 4.88
CA LYS A 285 13.06 -6.24 3.43
C LYS A 285 14.47 -6.20 2.82
N SER A 286 14.63 -6.75 1.62
CA SER A 286 15.84 -6.57 0.83
C SER A 286 15.51 -6.33 -0.64
N GLU A 287 16.34 -5.53 -1.30
CA GLU A 287 16.19 -5.25 -2.72
C GLU A 287 17.55 -5.31 -3.40
N LYS A 288 17.66 -6.13 -4.46
CA LYS A 288 18.81 -6.09 -5.33
C LYS A 288 18.69 -4.88 -6.23
N ASN A 289 19.69 -4.01 -6.19
CA ASN A 289 19.72 -2.84 -7.04
C ASN A 289 19.83 -3.29 -8.50
N GLY A 290 18.74 -3.36 -9.28
CA GLY A 290 18.71 -4.06 -10.58
C GLY A 290 19.76 -3.65 -11.63
N LYS A 291 20.47 -2.53 -11.43
CA LYS A 291 21.59 -2.08 -12.27
C LYS A 291 22.97 -2.53 -11.75
N TYR A 292 23.07 -2.87 -10.48
CA TYR A 292 24.30 -3.18 -9.75
C TYR A 292 24.17 -4.51 -9.01
N THR A 293 25.29 -5.12 -8.64
CA THR A 293 25.23 -6.37 -7.86
C THR A 293 25.07 -6.16 -6.37
N ALA A 294 24.86 -4.93 -5.92
CA ALA A 294 24.62 -4.61 -4.52
C ALA A 294 23.18 -4.95 -4.09
N GLU A 295 23.01 -5.27 -2.82
CA GLU A 295 21.71 -5.49 -2.16
C GLU A 295 21.56 -4.48 -1.04
N ASP A 296 20.49 -3.70 -1.10
CA ASP A 296 20.06 -2.87 0.02
C ASP A 296 19.26 -3.77 0.98
N ILE A 297 19.46 -3.59 2.29
CA ILE A 297 18.84 -4.37 3.35
C ILE A 297 18.28 -3.43 4.41
N LEU A 298 17.03 -3.68 4.80
CA LEU A 298 16.41 -3.15 6.01
C LEU A 298 16.13 -4.32 6.95
N ALA A 299 16.65 -4.26 8.18
CA ALA A 299 16.55 -5.31 9.18
C ALA A 299 16.29 -4.77 10.59
N THR A 300 15.81 -5.63 11.47
CA THR A 300 15.82 -5.41 12.93
C THR A 300 17.07 -6.04 13.53
N VAL A 301 17.61 -5.41 14.59
CA VAL A 301 18.74 -5.93 15.35
C VAL A 301 18.23 -6.68 16.57
N ASP A 302 18.47 -7.98 16.61
CA ASP A 302 17.98 -8.89 17.64
C ASP A 302 18.98 -9.09 18.79
N ASP A 303 20.28 -8.95 18.51
CA ASP A 303 21.36 -9.13 19.48
C ASP A 303 22.32 -7.92 19.45
N ALA A 304 22.92 -7.58 20.60
CA ALA A 304 23.93 -6.52 20.69
C ALA A 304 25.23 -6.86 19.92
N ASN A 305 25.53 -8.15 19.72
CA ASN A 305 26.70 -8.65 18.99
C ASN A 305 26.37 -9.04 17.54
N TRP A 306 25.32 -8.46 16.96
CA TRP A 306 24.90 -8.73 15.60
C TRP A 306 26.03 -8.50 14.59
N GLN A 307 26.05 -9.30 13.52
CA GLN A 307 27.05 -9.21 12.46
C GLN A 307 26.48 -9.60 11.10
N LEU A 308 26.89 -8.85 10.07
CA LEU A 308 26.74 -9.20 8.66
C LEU A 308 28.11 -9.25 8.01
N ALA A 309 28.54 -10.42 7.53
CA ALA A 309 29.81 -10.55 6.81
C ALA A 309 29.58 -10.98 5.36
N TRP A 310 30.26 -10.30 4.43
CA TRP A 310 30.20 -10.60 3.00
C TRP A 310 31.55 -10.39 2.31
N ILE A 311 31.68 -11.02 1.15
CA ILE A 311 32.87 -10.98 0.30
C ILE A 311 32.52 -10.25 -0.99
N ASN A 312 33.23 -9.19 -1.34
CA ASN A 312 33.08 -8.49 -2.61
C ASN A 312 33.95 -9.13 -3.69
N LYS A 313 33.40 -9.25 -4.90
CA LYS A 313 34.08 -9.84 -6.06
C LYS A 313 34.05 -8.91 -7.27
N LYS A 314 35.05 -9.07 -8.13
CA LYS A 314 35.13 -8.49 -9.48
C LYS A 314 35.66 -9.56 -10.42
N ASP A 315 34.92 -9.83 -11.49
CA ASP A 315 35.22 -10.88 -12.48
C ASP A 315 35.43 -12.27 -11.85
N GLY A 316 34.73 -12.54 -10.73
CA GLY A 316 34.86 -13.79 -9.97
C GLY A 316 35.98 -13.80 -8.94
N GLU A 317 36.91 -12.84 -8.99
CA GLU A 317 38.01 -12.72 -8.04
C GLU A 317 37.61 -11.90 -6.82
N VAL A 318 38.09 -12.30 -5.64
CA VAL A 318 37.85 -11.55 -4.40
C VAL A 318 38.59 -10.23 -4.46
N THR A 319 37.89 -9.15 -4.10
CA THR A 319 38.45 -7.80 -4.06
C THR A 319 38.43 -7.20 -2.66
N ALA A 320 37.44 -7.57 -1.83
CA ALA A 320 37.38 -7.14 -0.45
C ALA A 320 36.61 -8.11 0.45
N TYR A 321 36.92 -8.05 1.74
CA TYR A 321 36.21 -8.71 2.83
C TYR A 321 35.55 -7.64 3.69
N CYS A 322 34.25 -7.80 3.96
CA CYS A 322 33.44 -6.78 4.63
C CYS A 322 32.68 -7.36 5.82
N ILE A 323 32.65 -6.65 6.95
CA ILE A 323 31.83 -6.96 8.11
C ILE A 323 31.08 -5.69 8.52
N ALA A 324 29.79 -5.79 8.78
CA ALA A 324 29.02 -4.77 9.46
C ALA A 324 28.62 -5.26 10.85
N ASP A 325 28.83 -4.42 11.86
CA ASP A 325 28.44 -4.65 13.25
C ASP A 325 28.10 -3.30 13.93
N ALA A 326 27.90 -3.28 15.26
CA ALA A 326 27.59 -2.06 15.99
C ALA A 326 28.66 -0.95 15.88
N GLY A 327 29.91 -1.28 15.55
CA GLY A 327 31.05 -0.37 15.42
C GLY A 327 31.17 0.31 14.04
N GLY A 328 30.58 -0.28 13.00
CA GLY A 328 30.54 0.28 11.65
C GLY A 328 30.52 -0.78 10.57
N VAL A 329 30.86 -0.36 9.35
CA VAL A 329 31.17 -1.24 8.23
C VAL A 329 32.68 -1.29 8.04
N HIS A 330 33.27 -2.42 8.36
CA HIS A 330 34.70 -2.73 8.25
C HIS A 330 34.99 -3.37 6.90
N THR A 331 35.94 -2.83 6.15
CA THR A 331 36.32 -3.33 4.83
C THR A 331 37.82 -3.50 4.73
N TYR A 332 38.26 -4.70 4.38
CA TYR A 332 39.63 -5.01 4.02
C TYR A 332 39.73 -5.23 2.50
N TYR A 333 40.50 -4.39 1.80
CA TYR A 333 40.72 -4.50 0.36
C TYR A 333 42.00 -5.29 0.07
N ILE A 334 41.92 -6.27 -0.84
CA ILE A 334 43.07 -7.10 -1.21
C ILE A 334 44.10 -6.30 -2.03
N GLU A 335 43.64 -5.38 -2.88
CA GLU A 335 44.52 -4.54 -3.70
C GLU A 335 45.03 -3.32 -2.92
N GLY A 336 46.19 -3.46 -2.27
CA GLY A 336 47.08 -2.33 -1.98
C GLY A 336 46.89 -1.59 -0.64
N ARG A 337 46.16 -2.15 0.34
CA ARG A 337 46.10 -1.59 1.71
C ARG A 337 46.31 -2.67 2.77
N GLN A 338 47.21 -2.42 3.73
CA GLN A 338 47.45 -3.31 4.87
C GLN A 338 46.50 -3.05 6.06
N GLU A 339 45.49 -2.18 5.88
CA GLU A 339 44.63 -1.72 6.97
C GLU A 339 43.15 -1.93 6.66
N VAL A 340 42.38 -2.18 7.72
CA VAL A 340 40.91 -2.27 7.68
C VAL A 340 40.35 -0.86 7.68
N ARG A 341 39.58 -0.52 6.65
CA ARG A 341 38.83 0.74 6.60
C ARG A 341 37.51 0.57 7.35
N THR A 342 37.22 1.47 8.28
CA THR A 342 35.92 1.49 8.98
C THR A 342 35.11 2.69 8.55
N GLU A 343 33.90 2.44 8.09
CA GLU A 343 32.88 3.47 7.83
C GLU A 343 31.89 3.44 9.01
N ASN A 344 31.72 4.57 9.69
CA ASN A 344 30.85 4.67 10.86
C ASN A 344 29.37 4.77 10.46
N TRP A 345 28.51 4.36 11.38
CA TRP A 345 27.08 4.66 11.30
C TRP A 345 26.83 6.15 11.50
N GLU A 346 25.75 6.66 10.91
CA GLU A 346 25.34 8.05 11.09
C GLU A 346 25.17 8.38 12.58
N GLY A 347 25.78 9.48 13.02
CA GLY A 347 25.73 9.92 14.42
C GLY A 347 26.58 9.10 15.40
N MET A 348 27.30 8.06 14.96
CA MET A 348 28.14 7.21 15.81
C MET A 348 29.63 7.44 15.54
N GLY A 349 30.45 7.30 16.59
CA GLY A 349 31.90 7.24 16.47
C GLY A 349 32.35 5.91 15.87
N ALA A 350 33.38 5.92 15.02
CA ALA A 350 33.94 4.69 14.47
C ALA A 350 34.62 3.87 15.59
N ILE A 351 34.26 2.60 15.70
CA ILE A 351 35.00 1.63 16.52
C ILE A 351 35.82 0.76 15.56
N PRO A 352 37.13 1.00 15.40
CA PRO A 352 37.90 0.31 14.39
C PRO A 352 38.09 -1.18 14.73
N MET A 353 37.97 -2.03 13.71
CA MET A 353 38.27 -3.46 13.79
C MET A 353 39.72 -3.74 13.35
N SER A 354 40.42 -4.63 14.05
CA SER A 354 41.77 -5.04 13.67
C SER A 354 41.75 -5.99 12.47
N LEU A 355 42.85 -6.02 11.71
CA LEU A 355 43.00 -6.96 10.59
C LEU A 355 42.95 -8.42 11.05
N GLU A 356 43.50 -8.72 12.24
CA GLU A 356 43.47 -10.07 12.82
C GLU A 356 42.05 -10.50 13.16
N ALA A 357 41.25 -9.62 13.77
CA ALA A 357 39.84 -9.91 14.08
C ALA A 357 39.05 -10.18 12.80
N LEU A 358 39.21 -9.34 11.77
CA LEU A 358 38.55 -9.52 10.49
C LEU A 358 38.96 -10.85 9.84
N LYS A 359 40.26 -11.17 9.82
CA LYS A 359 40.75 -12.45 9.28
C LYS A 359 40.17 -13.66 10.00
N SER A 360 40.07 -13.60 11.33
CA SER A 360 39.46 -14.66 12.13
C SER A 360 38.02 -14.94 11.71
N THR A 361 37.22 -13.91 11.43
CA THR A 361 35.81 -14.08 11.00
C THR A 361 35.69 -14.80 9.66
N PHE A 362 36.63 -14.60 8.74
CA PHE A 362 36.63 -15.23 7.41
C PHE A 362 37.48 -16.52 7.34
N GLY A 363 38.10 -16.96 8.44
CA GLY A 363 38.97 -18.13 8.48
C GLY A 363 40.24 -17.98 7.62
N MET A 364 40.79 -16.77 7.53
CA MET A 364 41.98 -16.41 6.73
C MET A 364 43.30 -16.51 7.47
#